data_AF-A0A9X7L076-F1
#
_entry.id   AF-A0A9X7L076-F1
#
_cell.length_a   1.000
_cell.length_b   1.000
_cell.length_c   1.000
_cell.angle_alpha   90.00
_cell.angle_beta   90.00
_cell.angle_gamma   90.00
#
_symmetry.space_group_name_H-M   'P 1'
#
loop_
_entity.id
_entity.type
_entity.pdbx_description
1 polymer ?
#
loop_
_entity_poly.entity_id
_entity_poly.type
_entity_poly.pdbx_seq_one_letter_code
_entity_poly.pdbx_strand_id
1 'polypeptide(L)'
;MLMSLPFLLIYFALSALLVRTDIRTGLLPDKFLCPLLWTGLLYQLCIHPDFLPSAVLGATAGYAGFAVIYWGYRLICRCEGMGYGDIKYLAALGAWHGWCVLPVLALVAALMALLYLVGFSLFNPDKQALKNPLPFGPFLAAAGLCVGWESLINFPL
;
A
#
# COMPACT_ATOMS: atom_id res chain seq x y z
N MET A 1 -16.93 17.83 -2.12
CA MET A 1 -17.29 16.74 -1.18
C MET A 1 -18.25 15.70 -1.76
N LEU A 2 -19.38 16.04 -2.39
CA LEU A 2 -20.30 14.99 -2.89
C LEU A 2 -19.69 14.12 -4.02
N MET A 3 -18.92 14.74 -4.93
CA MET A 3 -18.25 14.05 -6.04
C MET A 3 -17.09 13.15 -5.60
N SER A 4 -16.50 13.37 -4.41
CA SER A 4 -15.40 12.55 -3.87
C SER A 4 -15.87 11.29 -3.14
N LEU A 5 -17.10 11.29 -2.62
CA LEU A 5 -17.70 10.14 -1.92
C LEU A 5 -17.65 8.82 -2.70
N PRO A 6 -18.05 8.75 -4.00
CA PRO A 6 -18.00 7.49 -4.73
C PRO A 6 -16.57 6.96 -4.87
N PHE A 7 -15.58 7.82 -5.09
CA PHE A 7 -14.18 7.43 -5.18
C PHE A 7 -13.65 6.91 -3.84
N LEU A 8 -13.97 7.58 -2.74
CA LEU A 8 -13.61 7.12 -1.40
C LEU A 8 -14.23 5.75 -1.08
N LEU A 9 -15.51 5.54 -1.41
CA LEU A 9 -16.17 4.25 -1.23
C LEU A 9 -15.47 3.15 -2.03
N ILE A 10 -15.06 3.43 -3.28
CA ILE A 10 -14.30 2.50 -4.11
C ILE A 10 -12.94 2.21 -3.48
N TYR A 11 -12.22 3.22 -3.01
CA TYR A 11 -10.93 3.08 -2.32
C TYR A 11 -11.03 2.17 -1.10
N PHE A 12 -12.00 2.42 -0.21
CA PHE A 12 -12.24 1.61 0.98
C PHE A 12 -12.66 0.18 0.61
N ALA A 13 -13.57 0.01 -0.36
CA ALA A 13 -14.06 -1.30 -0.77
C ALA A 13 -12.95 -2.17 -1.39
N LEU A 14 -12.16 -1.61 -2.31
CA LEU A 14 -11.03 -2.31 -2.94
C LEU A 14 -9.93 -2.62 -1.93
N SER A 15 -9.59 -1.68 -1.05
CA SER A 15 -8.61 -1.91 0.02
C SER A 15 -9.07 -3.04 0.94
N ALA A 16 -10.34 -3.05 1.36
CA ALA A 16 -10.90 -4.13 2.19
C ALA A 16 -10.89 -5.50 1.48
N LEU A 17 -11.17 -5.54 0.18
CA LEU A 17 -11.10 -6.76 -0.63
C LEU A 17 -9.65 -7.28 -0.76
N LEU A 18 -8.69 -6.38 -0.95
CA LEU A 18 -7.26 -6.71 -0.98
C LEU A 18 -6.81 -7.29 0.36
N VAL A 19 -7.13 -6.64 1.48
CA VAL A 19 -6.83 -7.12 2.84
C VAL A 19 -7.43 -8.51 3.08
N ARG A 20 -8.71 -8.70 2.73
CA ARG A 20 -9.38 -10.01 2.89
C ARG A 20 -8.69 -11.10 2.06
N THR A 21 -8.27 -10.79 0.84
CA THR A 21 -7.62 -11.76 -0.05
C THR A 21 -6.21 -12.07 0.43
N ASP A 22 -5.48 -11.06 0.90
CA ASP A 22 -4.13 -11.20 1.41
C ASP A 22 -4.09 -12.04 2.69
N ILE A 23 -5.03 -11.84 3.62
CA ILE A 23 -5.14 -12.70 4.82
C ILE A 23 -5.46 -14.16 4.46
N ARG A 24 -6.21 -14.40 3.37
CA ARG A 24 -6.64 -15.75 2.98
C ARG A 24 -5.59 -16.51 2.17
N THR A 25 -4.87 -15.81 1.30
CA THR A 25 -4.03 -16.44 0.27
C THR A 25 -2.60 -15.94 0.27
N GLY A 26 -2.29 -14.86 1.00
CA GLY A 26 -0.99 -14.18 0.96
C GLY A 26 -0.65 -13.54 -0.40
N LEU A 27 -1.68 -13.34 -1.25
CA LEU A 27 -1.53 -12.83 -2.60
C LEU A 27 -2.44 -11.63 -2.80
N LEU A 28 -1.89 -10.57 -3.39
CA LEU A 28 -2.61 -9.37 -3.82
C LEU A 28 -2.89 -9.47 -5.32
N PRO A 29 -4.14 -9.78 -5.74
CA PRO A 29 -4.43 -10.01 -7.14
C PRO A 29 -4.55 -8.70 -7.93
N ASP A 30 -3.93 -8.69 -9.12
CA ASP A 30 -3.91 -7.53 -10.01
C ASP A 30 -5.30 -7.01 -10.39
N LYS A 31 -6.30 -7.90 -10.40
CA LYS A 31 -7.71 -7.56 -10.66
C LYS A 31 -8.29 -6.51 -9.70
N PHE A 32 -7.71 -6.34 -8.51
CA PHE A 32 -8.13 -5.31 -7.54
C PHE A 32 -7.12 -4.17 -7.44
N LEU A 33 -5.82 -4.47 -7.59
CA LEU A 33 -4.76 -3.46 -7.57
C LEU A 33 -4.85 -2.49 -8.75
N CYS A 34 -5.08 -2.99 -9.97
CA CYS A 34 -5.18 -2.15 -11.16
C CYS A 34 -6.38 -1.18 -11.06
N PRO A 35 -7.61 -1.63 -10.73
CA PRO A 35 -8.71 -0.71 -10.48
C PRO A 35 -8.42 0.31 -9.38
N LEU A 36 -7.73 -0.08 -8.30
CA LEU A 36 -7.38 0.84 -7.23
C LEU A 36 -6.45 1.96 -7.72
N LEU A 37 -5.42 1.61 -8.51
CA LEU A 37 -4.50 2.58 -9.09
C LEU A 37 -5.23 3.54 -10.05
N TRP A 38 -6.00 2.99 -10.99
CA TRP A 38 -6.70 3.79 -11.99
C TRP A 38 -7.78 4.69 -11.37
N THR A 39 -8.47 4.22 -10.33
CA THR A 39 -9.47 5.03 -9.62
C THR A 39 -8.83 6.19 -8.85
N GLY A 40 -7.61 6.03 -8.33
CA GLY A 40 -6.83 7.13 -7.74
C GLY A 40 -6.44 8.19 -8.77
N LEU A 41 -5.97 7.78 -9.95
CA LEU A 41 -5.67 8.71 -11.04
C LEU A 41 -6.93 9.42 -11.55
N LEU A 42 -8.05 8.72 -11.70
CA LEU A 42 -9.33 9.30 -12.10
C LEU A 42 -9.88 10.25 -11.04
N TYR A 43 -9.73 9.91 -9.76
CA TYR A 43 -10.07 10.80 -8.65
C TYR A 43 -9.30 12.12 -8.78
N GLN A 44 -7.99 12.03 -9.02
CA GLN A 44 -7.16 13.20 -9.18
C GLN A 44 -7.54 14.03 -10.40
N LEU A 45 -7.81 13.37 -11.53
CA LEU A 45 -8.23 14.03 -12.76
C LEU A 45 -9.57 14.76 -12.62
N CYS A 46 -10.55 14.15 -11.94
CA CYS A 46 -11.90 14.70 -11.83
C CYS A 46 -12.05 15.75 -10.73
N ILE A 47 -11.25 15.67 -9.66
CA ILE A 47 -11.45 16.51 -8.47
C ILE A 47 -10.33 17.54 -8.30
N HIS A 48 -9.08 17.17 -8.55
CA HIS A 48 -7.90 18.00 -8.27
C HIS A 48 -6.83 17.86 -9.37
N PRO A 49 -7.11 18.34 -10.61
CA PRO A 49 -6.22 18.12 -11.75
C PRO A 49 -4.81 18.68 -11.53
N ASP A 50 -4.64 19.71 -10.70
CA ASP A 50 -3.34 20.31 -10.38
C ASP A 50 -2.36 19.34 -9.71
N PHE A 51 -2.87 18.35 -8.97
CA PHE A 51 -2.05 17.35 -8.28
C PHE A 51 -1.96 16.02 -9.06
N LEU A 52 -2.51 15.96 -10.28
CA LEU A 52 -2.32 14.83 -11.20
C LEU A 52 -0.85 14.52 -11.49
N PRO A 53 0.06 15.48 -11.73
CA PRO A 53 1.48 15.19 -11.90
C PRO A 53 2.08 14.48 -10.68
N SER A 54 1.73 14.92 -9.48
CA SER A 54 2.17 14.31 -8.21
C SER A 54 1.64 12.89 -8.02
N ALA A 55 0.41 12.61 -8.44
CA ALA A 55 -0.19 11.28 -8.41
C ALA A 55 0.47 10.32 -9.41
N VAL A 56 0.76 10.78 -10.63
CA VAL A 56 1.48 9.99 -11.64
C VAL A 56 2.93 9.73 -11.20
N LEU A 57 3.60 10.75 -10.65
CA LEU A 57 4.92 10.59 -10.02
C LEU A 57 4.85 9.64 -8.83
N GLY A 58 3.76 9.65 -8.06
CA GLY A 58 3.53 8.69 -6.97
C GLY A 58 3.40 7.27 -7.48
N ALA A 59 2.57 7.03 -8.49
CA ALA A 59 2.42 5.71 -9.10
C ALA A 59 3.73 5.20 -9.70
N THR A 60 4.45 6.05 -10.42
CA THR A 60 5.74 5.69 -11.05
C THR A 60 6.85 5.49 -10.02
N ALA A 61 6.97 6.35 -9.00
CA ALA A 61 7.93 6.19 -7.92
C ALA A 61 7.61 4.95 -7.06
N GLY A 62 6.34 4.65 -6.82
CA GLY A 62 5.90 3.43 -6.15
C GLY A 62 6.33 2.18 -6.92
N TYR A 63 6.12 2.15 -8.24
CA TYR A 63 6.59 1.04 -9.09
C TYR A 63 8.12 0.97 -9.15
N ALA A 64 8.77 2.04 -9.59
CA ALA A 64 10.19 2.04 -9.90
C ALA A 64 11.05 1.99 -8.63
N GLY A 65 10.72 2.79 -7.61
CA GLY A 65 11.49 2.88 -6.38
C GLY A 65 11.47 1.57 -5.59
N PHE A 66 10.27 1.01 -5.36
CA PHE A 66 10.17 -0.26 -4.65
C PHE A 66 10.59 -1.46 -5.51
N ALA A 67 10.48 -1.40 -6.85
CA ALA A 67 11.10 -2.40 -7.70
C ALA A 67 12.63 -2.39 -7.56
N VAL A 68 13.28 -1.23 -7.55
CA VAL A 68 14.75 -1.13 -7.36
C VAL A 68 15.16 -1.72 -6.01
N ILE A 69 14.41 -1.41 -4.94
CA ILE A 69 14.67 -1.99 -3.61
C ILE A 69 14.49 -3.51 -3.63
N TYR A 70 13.40 -4.01 -4.24
CA TYR A 70 13.13 -5.44 -4.37
C TYR A 70 14.23 -6.17 -5.15
N TRP A 71 14.61 -5.65 -6.33
CA TRP A 71 15.65 -6.26 -7.16
C TRP A 71 17.03 -6.17 -6.49
N GLY A 72 17.35 -5.05 -5.85
CA GLY A 72 18.58 -4.90 -5.07
C GLY A 72 18.66 -5.91 -3.92
N TYR A 73 17.59 -6.05 -3.15
CA TYR A 73 17.52 -7.03 -2.07
C TYR A 73 17.61 -8.47 -2.62
N ARG A 74 16.90 -8.78 -3.70
CA ARG A 74 16.91 -10.11 -4.33
C ARG A 74 18.31 -10.49 -4.82
N LEU A 75 19.05 -9.54 -5.40
CA LEU A 75 20.41 -9.79 -5.89
C LEU A 75 21.40 -10.03 -4.75
N ILE A 76 21.30 -9.27 -3.66
CA ILE A 76 22.22 -9.36 -2.51
C ILE A 76 21.90 -10.58 -1.65
N CYS A 77 20.65 -10.72 -1.22
CA CYS A 77 20.24 -11.72 -0.25
C CYS A 77 19.86 -13.06 -0.89
N ARG A 78 19.67 -13.12 -2.22
CA ARG A 78 19.16 -14.29 -2.97
C ARG A 78 17.85 -14.89 -2.42
N CYS A 79 17.17 -14.14 -1.57
CA CYS A 79 15.89 -14.48 -0.95
C CYS A 79 14.85 -13.46 -1.40
N GLU A 80 13.62 -13.93 -1.62
CA GLU A 80 12.49 -13.06 -1.91
C GLU A 80 12.03 -12.41 -0.60
N GLY A 81 12.34 -11.12 -0.43
CA GLY A 81 12.02 -10.38 0.79
C GLY A 81 10.58 -9.86 0.83
N MET A 82 10.10 -9.27 -0.27
CA MET A 82 8.80 -8.62 -0.37
C MET A 82 7.99 -9.20 -1.53
N GLY A 83 6.67 -9.33 -1.38
CA GLY A 83 5.81 -9.83 -2.45
C GLY A 83 5.71 -8.80 -3.58
N TYR A 84 5.71 -9.28 -4.83
CA TYR A 84 5.55 -8.39 -5.99
C TYR A 84 4.20 -7.63 -5.97
N GLY A 85 3.19 -8.21 -5.31
CA GLY A 85 1.90 -7.56 -5.08
C GLY A 85 1.99 -6.33 -4.17
N ASP A 86 2.89 -6.33 -3.18
CA ASP A 86 3.06 -5.20 -2.25
C ASP A 86 3.61 -3.96 -2.97
N ILE A 87 4.52 -4.15 -3.92
CA ILE A 87 5.08 -3.09 -4.77
C ILE A 87 3.97 -2.44 -5.59
N LYS A 88 3.10 -3.26 -6.21
CA LYS A 88 1.94 -2.77 -6.96
C LYS A 88 0.95 -2.05 -6.07
N TYR A 89 0.77 -2.52 -4.83
CA TYR A 89 -0.13 -1.87 -3.89
C TYR A 89 0.41 -0.51 -3.44
N LEU A 90 1.70 -0.41 -3.15
CA LEU A 90 2.38 0.87 -2.91
C LEU A 90 2.24 1.82 -4.10
N ALA A 91 2.38 1.35 -5.33
CA ALA A 91 2.13 2.17 -6.51
C ALA A 91 0.68 2.67 -6.60
N ALA A 92 -0.29 1.81 -6.30
CA ALA A 92 -1.69 2.21 -6.22
C ALA A 92 -1.89 3.28 -5.13
N LEU A 93 -1.35 3.09 -3.93
CA LEU A 93 -1.41 4.08 -2.84
C LEU A 93 -0.72 5.39 -3.20
N GLY A 94 0.38 5.34 -3.97
CA GLY A 94 1.06 6.51 -4.51
C GLY A 94 0.20 7.31 -5.50
N ALA A 95 -0.69 6.65 -6.25
CA ALA A 95 -1.65 7.34 -7.11
C ALA A 95 -2.71 8.12 -6.31
N TRP A 96 -3.04 7.66 -5.10
CA TRP A 96 -4.01 8.33 -4.22
C TRP A 96 -3.38 9.43 -3.37
N HIS A 97 -2.20 9.17 -2.80
CA HIS A 97 -1.59 10.03 -1.78
C HIS A 97 -0.40 10.86 -2.29
N GLY A 98 0.07 10.58 -3.51
CA GLY A 98 1.24 11.20 -4.11
C GLY A 98 2.57 10.58 -3.66
N TRP A 99 3.65 11.00 -4.31
CA TRP A 99 4.99 10.42 -4.13
C TRP A 99 5.64 10.77 -2.78
N CYS A 100 5.41 11.97 -2.23
CA CYS A 100 6.01 12.41 -0.96
C CYS A 100 5.60 11.54 0.23
N VAL A 101 4.39 10.97 0.17
CA VAL A 101 3.81 10.19 1.27
C VAL A 101 4.28 8.74 1.27
N LEU A 102 4.76 8.23 0.12
CA LEU A 102 5.17 6.83 -0.05
C LEU A 102 6.24 6.34 0.95
N PRO A 103 7.34 7.08 1.21
CA PRO A 103 8.36 6.62 2.14
C PRO A 103 7.82 6.49 3.57
N VAL A 104 7.00 7.46 4.00
CA VAL A 104 6.37 7.46 5.33
C VAL A 104 5.38 6.30 5.43
N LEU A 105 4.56 6.08 4.40
CA LEU A 105 3.59 5.00 4.36
C LEU A 105 4.27 3.63 4.49
N ALA A 106 5.34 3.40 3.73
CA ALA A 106 6.10 2.15 3.79
C ALA A 106 6.76 1.95 5.17
N LEU A 107 7.29 3.02 5.76
CA LEU A 107 7.88 2.98 7.10
C LEU A 107 6.84 2.66 8.17
N VAL A 108 5.67 3.30 8.13
CA VAL A 108 4.56 3.03 9.06
C VAL A 108 4.06 1.60 8.92
N ALA A 109 3.89 1.10 7.69
CA ALA A 109 3.50 -0.28 7.43
C ALA A 109 4.53 -1.28 7.99
N ALA A 110 5.82 -1.04 7.75
CA ALA A 110 6.91 -1.87 8.27
C ALA A 110 6.97 -1.85 9.81
N LEU A 111 6.79 -0.69 10.44
CA LEU A 111 6.72 -0.57 11.90
C LEU A 111 5.52 -1.33 12.48
N MET A 112 4.33 -1.19 11.88
CA MET A 112 3.14 -1.93 12.35
C MET A 112 3.34 -3.45 12.21
N ALA A 113 3.90 -3.91 11.10
CA ALA A 113 4.21 -5.32 10.89
C ALA A 113 5.25 -5.84 11.91
N LEU A 114 6.29 -5.05 12.18
CA LEU A 114 7.31 -5.38 13.16
C LEU A 114 6.74 -5.46 14.59
N LEU A 115 5.95 -4.47 15.00
CA LEU A 115 5.30 -4.45 16.31
C LEU A 115 4.36 -5.64 16.49
N TYR A 116 3.60 -5.99 15.44
CA TYR A 116 2.75 -7.17 15.45
C TYR A 116 3.57 -8.46 15.62
N LEU A 117 4.68 -8.60 14.89
CA LEU A 117 5.52 -9.79 14.94
C LEU A 117 6.24 -9.94 16.29
N VAL A 118 6.77 -8.84 16.85
CA VAL A 118 7.39 -8.83 18.18
C VAL A 118 6.35 -9.14 19.26
N GLY A 119 5.18 -8.51 19.21
CA GLY A 119 4.09 -8.79 20.14
C GLY A 119 3.65 -10.24 20.08
N PHE A 120 3.41 -10.76 18.87
CA PHE A 120 3.02 -12.16 18.67
C PHE A 120 4.09 -13.13 19.19
N SER A 121 5.38 -12.85 18.93
CA SER A 121 6.48 -13.68 19.41
C SER A 121 6.64 -13.67 20.94
N LEU A 122 6.23 -12.61 21.63
CA LEU A 122 6.25 -12.52 23.08
C LEU A 122 5.12 -13.34 23.72
N PHE A 123 3.94 -13.34 23.10
CA PHE A 123 2.77 -14.07 23.62
C PHE A 123 2.71 -15.54 23.20
N ASN A 124 3.31 -15.90 22.05
CA ASN A 124 3.36 -17.27 21.55
C ASN A 124 4.81 -17.67 21.19
N PRO A 125 5.50 -18.44 22.05
CA PRO A 125 6.87 -18.89 21.80
C PRO A 125 6.97 -20.00 20.72
N ASP A 126 5.84 -20.47 20.19
CA ASP A 126 5.82 -21.45 19.10
C ASP A 126 6.31 -20.83 17.78
N LYS A 127 7.59 -21.03 17.50
CA LYS A 127 8.34 -20.56 16.32
C LYS A 127 7.82 -21.10 14.98
N GLN A 128 6.78 -21.95 14.99
CA GLN A 128 6.16 -22.49 13.78
C GLN A 128 5.30 -21.45 13.04
N ALA A 129 4.67 -20.52 13.77
CA ALA A 129 3.91 -19.42 13.16
C ALA A 129 4.80 -18.40 12.43
N LEU A 130 6.05 -18.25 12.87
CA LEU A 130 7.08 -17.42 12.21
C LEU A 130 7.53 -17.97 10.84
N LYS A 131 7.21 -19.23 10.51
CA LYS A 131 7.53 -19.81 9.20
C LYS A 131 6.51 -19.45 8.12
N ASN A 132 5.30 -19.03 8.49
CA ASN A 132 4.33 -18.56 7.52
C ASN A 132 4.67 -17.12 7.14
N PRO A 133 4.75 -16.80 5.83
CA PRO A 133 4.97 -15.43 5.39
C PRO A 133 3.84 -14.54 5.91
N LEU A 134 4.20 -13.49 6.62
CA LEU A 134 3.26 -12.52 7.15
C LEU A 134 2.62 -11.76 5.97
N PRO A 135 1.28 -11.74 5.83
CA PRO A 135 0.61 -10.94 4.80
C PRO A 135 0.85 -9.44 5.08
N PHE A 136 1.54 -8.76 4.16
CA PHE A 136 1.95 -7.36 4.32
C PHE A 136 0.86 -6.37 3.85
N GLY A 137 -0.07 -6.82 3.02
CA GLY A 137 -1.18 -6.03 2.50
C GLY A 137 -2.07 -5.37 3.57
N PRO A 138 -2.47 -6.05 4.67
CA PRO A 138 -3.18 -5.44 5.79
C PRO A 138 -2.46 -4.24 6.39
N PHE A 139 -1.14 -4.33 6.57
CA PHE A 139 -0.34 -3.25 7.15
C PHE A 139 -0.19 -2.07 6.18
N LEU A 140 -0.06 -2.34 4.87
CA LEU A 140 -0.10 -1.30 3.84
C LEU A 140 -1.45 -0.59 3.76
N ALA A 141 -2.55 -1.34 3.85
CA ALA A 141 -3.89 -0.76 3.87
C ALA A 141 -4.10 0.12 5.11
N ALA A 142 -3.68 -0.37 6.27
CA ALA A 142 -3.75 0.38 7.53
C ALA A 142 -2.89 1.66 7.46
N ALA A 143 -1.65 1.56 6.99
CA ALA A 143 -0.78 2.72 6.82
C ALA A 143 -1.34 3.73 5.81
N GLY A 144 -1.89 3.27 4.69
CA GLY A 144 -2.54 4.12 3.70
C GLY A 144 -3.78 4.82 4.23
N LEU A 145 -4.52 4.20 5.17
CA LEU A 145 -5.63 4.87 5.86
C LEU A 145 -5.15 5.83 6.94
N CYS A 146 -4.18 5.45 7.76
CA CYS A 146 -3.69 6.31 8.84
C CYS A 146 -2.94 7.54 8.33
N VAL A 147 -2.03 7.37 7.38
CA VAL A 147 -1.22 8.47 6.83
C VAL A 147 -1.99 9.23 5.76
N GLY A 148 -2.71 8.49 4.91
CA GLY A 148 -3.45 9.07 3.79
C GLY A 148 -4.74 9.79 4.20
N TRP A 149 -5.24 9.61 5.42
CA TRP A 149 -6.40 10.37 5.91
C TRP A 149 -6.17 11.88 5.84
N GLU A 150 -4.95 12.36 6.12
CA GLU A 150 -4.64 13.77 5.95
C GLU A 150 -4.76 14.20 4.49
N SER A 151 -4.21 13.43 3.55
CA SER A 151 -4.34 13.71 2.12
C SER A 151 -5.79 13.63 1.62
N LEU A 152 -6.65 12.84 2.27
CA LEU A 152 -8.06 12.69 1.89
C LEU A 152 -8.98 13.75 2.52
N ILE A 153 -8.57 14.37 3.64
CA ILE A 153 -9.40 15.31 4.41
C ILE A 153 -8.86 16.74 4.37
N ASN A 154 -7.55 16.91 4.51
CA ASN A 154 -6.86 18.19 4.44
C ASN A 154 -6.20 18.33 3.06
N PHE A 155 -6.94 18.90 2.12
CA PHE A 155 -6.36 19.43 0.88
C PHE A 155 -5.94 20.88 1.14
N PRO A 156 -4.67 21.10 1.53
CA PRO A 156 -3.79 21.82 0.62
C PRO A 156 -2.30 21.48 0.81
N LEU A 157 -1.60 21.13 -0.29
CA LEU A 157 -0.23 21.58 -0.59
C LEU A 157 -0.06 21.65 -2.11
#